data_AF-A0A970L342-F1
#
_entry.id   AF-A0A970L342-F1
#
_cell.length_a   1.000
_cell.length_b   1.000
_cell.length_c   1.000
_cell.angle_alpha   90.00
_cell.angle_beta   90.00
_cell.angle_gamma   90.00
#
_symmetry.space_group_name_H-M   'P 1'
#
loop_
_entity.id
_entity.type
_entity.pdbx_description
1 polymer ?
#
loop_
_entity_poly.entity_id
_entity_poly.type
_entity_poly.pdbx_seq_one_letter_code
_entity_poly.pdbx_strand_id
1 'polypeptide(L)'
;MQEFADCQQRVNASRLLIWRAAVRWLFLCTVLALPVGTASALFLAVLNRVTEAFGTKPWLLWLLPLLGAVTAYVYRRWGGPARQGMTLILDEVTAPK
;
A
#
# COMPACT_ATOMS: atom_id res chain seq x y z
N MET A 1 43.87 -3.58 23.60
CA MET A 1 42.75 -4.11 24.42
C MET A 1 41.69 -3.05 24.76
N GLN A 2 41.98 -1.74 24.76
CA GLN A 2 40.97 -0.69 25.02
C GLN A 2 40.17 -0.25 23.77
N GLU A 3 40.73 -0.39 22.56
CA GLU A 3 40.01 -0.11 21.30
C GLU A 3 38.78 -0.99 21.04
N PHE A 4 38.81 -2.26 21.46
CA PHE A 4 37.66 -3.15 21.30
C PHE A 4 36.47 -2.75 22.18
N ALA A 5 36.74 -2.12 23.34
CA ALA A 5 35.70 -1.63 24.24
C ALA A 5 35.04 -0.34 23.69
N ASP A 6 35.81 0.57 23.10
CA ASP A 6 35.28 1.79 22.46
C ASP A 6 34.39 1.44 21.25
N CYS A 7 34.80 0.45 20.46
CA CYS A 7 34.03 -0.05 19.30
C CYS A 7 32.73 -0.76 19.74
N GLN A 8 32.76 -1.57 20.81
CA GLN A 8 31.56 -2.18 21.40
C GLN A 8 30.56 -1.14 21.91
N GLN A 9 31.04 -0.07 22.55
CA GLN A 9 30.19 0.98 23.11
C GLN A 9 29.50 1.82 22.03
N ARG A 10 30.19 2.12 20.91
CA ARG A 10 29.61 2.78 19.73
C ARG A 10 28.55 1.91 19.01
N VAL A 11 28.75 0.60 18.96
CA VAL A 11 27.81 -0.35 18.33
C VAL A 11 26.55 -0.57 19.19
N ASN A 12 26.68 -0.60 20.52
CA ASN A 12 25.52 -0.73 21.40
C ASN A 12 24.64 0.53 21.40
N ALA A 13 25.25 1.72 21.32
CA ALA A 13 24.53 2.98 21.18
C ALA A 13 23.74 3.07 19.86
N SER A 14 24.31 2.61 18.75
CA SER A 14 23.61 2.58 17.46
C SER A 14 22.50 1.52 17.40
N ARG A 15 22.70 0.33 17.99
CA ARG A 15 21.62 -0.65 18.18
C ARG A 15 20.42 -0.06 18.92
N LEU A 16 20.65 0.70 19.99
CA LEU A 16 19.59 1.34 20.76
C LEU A 16 18.82 2.39 19.95
N LEU A 17 19.50 3.15 19.07
CA LEU A 17 18.84 4.10 18.16
C LEU A 17 18.00 3.39 17.09
N ILE A 18 18.51 2.31 16.51
CA ILE A 18 17.80 1.51 15.50
C ILE A 18 16.58 0.82 16.11
N TRP A 19 16.70 0.28 17.33
CA TRP A 19 15.57 -0.31 18.05
C TRP A 19 14.48 0.71 18.38
N ARG A 20 14.84 1.93 18.81
CA ARG A 20 13.86 3.02 19.04
C ARG A 20 13.17 3.44 17.74
N ALA A 21 13.92 3.52 16.64
CA ALA A 21 13.33 3.77 15.32
C ALA A 21 12.37 2.64 14.94
N ALA A 22 12.81 1.38 15.01
CA ALA A 22 12.01 0.22 14.64
C ALA A 22 10.68 0.18 15.41
N VAL A 23 10.66 0.44 16.73
CA VAL A 23 9.42 0.51 17.51
C VAL A 23 8.50 1.64 17.01
N ARG A 24 9.05 2.82 16.70
CA ARG A 24 8.27 3.93 16.14
C ARG A 24 7.68 3.57 14.78
N TRP A 25 8.48 2.98 13.90
CA TRP A 25 8.03 2.52 12.58
C TRP A 25 7.00 1.39 12.68
N LEU A 26 7.18 0.46 13.62
CA LEU A 26 6.23 -0.62 13.87
C LEU A 26 4.88 -0.06 14.30
N PHE A 27 4.88 0.95 15.19
CA PHE A 27 3.65 1.60 15.63
C PHE A 27 2.92 2.28 14.46
N LEU A 28 3.65 2.99 13.59
CA LEU A 28 3.07 3.58 12.37
C LEU A 28 2.50 2.49 11.44
N CYS A 29 3.25 1.41 11.21
CA CYS A 29 2.80 0.28 10.40
C CYS A 29 1.55 -0.37 10.98
N THR A 30 1.46 -0.54 12.30
CA THR A 30 0.28 -1.10 12.96
C THR A 30 -0.95 -0.21 12.76
N VAL A 31 -0.79 1.11 12.95
CA VAL A 31 -1.88 2.08 12.77
C VAL A 31 -2.37 2.09 11.33
N LEU A 32 -1.48 1.93 10.35
CA LEU A 32 -1.85 1.83 8.93
C LEU A 32 -2.38 0.46 8.52
N ALA A 33 -1.88 -0.63 9.11
CA ALA A 33 -2.27 -1.99 8.79
C ALA A 33 -3.71 -2.28 9.23
N LEU A 34 -4.19 -1.67 10.31
CA LEU A 34 -5.58 -1.82 10.77
C LEU A 34 -6.62 -1.41 9.70
N PRO A 35 -6.63 -0.16 9.19
CA PRO A 35 -7.58 0.24 8.16
C PRO A 35 -7.32 -0.48 6.84
N VAL A 36 -6.06 -0.71 6.43
CA VAL A 36 -5.73 -1.39 5.18
C VAL A 36 -6.16 -2.86 5.20
N GLY A 37 -5.93 -3.56 6.31
CA GLY A 37 -6.36 -4.94 6.51
C GLY A 37 -7.89 -5.06 6.57
N THR A 38 -8.55 -4.13 7.26
CA THR A 38 -10.02 -4.10 7.33
C THR A 38 -10.63 -3.84 5.94
N ALA A 39 -10.09 -2.88 5.20
CA ALA A 39 -10.51 -2.58 3.83
C ALA A 39 -10.32 -3.81 2.91
N SER A 40 -9.19 -4.50 3.04
CA SER A 40 -8.90 -5.71 2.25
C SER A 40 -9.87 -6.85 2.59
N ALA A 41 -10.13 -7.10 3.88
CA ALA A 41 -11.06 -8.14 4.31
C ALA A 41 -12.50 -7.86 3.84
N LEU A 42 -12.96 -6.62 3.95
CA LEU A 42 -14.27 -6.20 3.44
C LEU A 42 -14.35 -6.36 1.92
N PHE A 43 -13.32 -5.93 1.20
CA PHE A 43 -13.24 -6.08 -0.25
C PHE A 43 -13.30 -7.56 -0.67
N LEU A 44 -12.51 -8.43 -0.02
CA LEU A 44 -12.53 -9.88 -0.25
C LEU A 44 -13.89 -10.50 0.05
N ALA A 45 -14.55 -10.10 1.14
CA ALA A 45 -15.88 -10.61 1.49
C ALA A 45 -16.92 -10.26 0.41
N VAL A 46 -16.91 -9.02 -0.07
CA VAL A 46 -17.79 -8.57 -1.16
C VAL A 46 -17.44 -9.30 -2.46
N LEU A 47 -16.16 -9.41 -2.79
CA LEU A 47 -15.68 -10.08 -4.00
C LEU A 47 -16.08 -11.55 -4.02
N ASN A 48 -16.01 -12.24 -2.89
CA ASN A 48 -16.39 -13.64 -2.79
C ASN A 48 -17.88 -13.84 -3.07
N ARG A 49 -18.75 -12.98 -2.49
CA ARG A 49 -20.20 -13.00 -2.78
C ARG A 49 -20.51 -12.74 -4.25
N VAL A 50 -19.77 -11.82 -4.86
CA VAL A 50 -19.89 -11.52 -6.29
C VAL A 50 -19.43 -12.72 -7.14
N THR A 51 -18.37 -13.41 -6.73
CA THR A 51 -17.82 -14.59 -7.42
C THR A 51 -18.80 -15.77 -7.37
N GLU A 52 -19.42 -16.03 -6.20
CA GLU A 52 -20.48 -17.03 -6.07
C GLU A 52 -21.70 -16.71 -6.96
N ALA A 53 -22.07 -15.43 -7.06
CA ALA A 53 -23.17 -14.97 -7.91
C ALA A 53 -22.86 -15.16 -9.41
N PHE A 54 -21.59 -15.03 -9.81
CA PHE A 54 -21.15 -15.33 -11.18
C PHE A 54 -21.20 -16.83 -11.49
N GLY A 55 -20.86 -17.70 -10.51
CA GLY A 55 -20.86 -19.16 -10.70
C GLY A 55 -22.26 -19.78 -10.85
N THR A 56 -23.29 -19.18 -10.25
CA THR A 56 -24.68 -19.70 -10.29
C THR A 56 -25.54 -19.10 -11.40
N LYS A 57 -25.21 -17.90 -11.92
CA LYS A 57 -25.99 -17.21 -12.95
C LYS A 57 -25.09 -16.62 -14.04
N PRO A 58 -24.84 -17.35 -15.15
CA PRO A 58 -23.99 -16.86 -16.25
C PRO A 58 -24.54 -15.60 -16.93
N TRP A 59 -25.82 -15.25 -16.75
CA TRP A 59 -26.37 -13.97 -17.19
C TRP A 59 -25.70 -12.76 -16.53
N LEU A 60 -25.09 -12.93 -15.34
CA LEU A 60 -24.44 -11.84 -14.61
C LEU A 60 -23.15 -11.36 -15.29
N LEU A 61 -22.56 -12.16 -16.19
CA LEU A 61 -21.43 -11.74 -17.04
C LEU A 61 -21.78 -10.54 -17.94
N TRP A 62 -23.06 -10.31 -18.24
CA TRP A 62 -23.50 -9.12 -18.95
C TRP A 62 -23.43 -7.84 -18.12
N LEU A 63 -23.38 -7.94 -16.78
CA LEU A 63 -23.12 -6.79 -15.91
C LEU A 63 -21.63 -6.50 -15.77
N LEU A 64 -20.73 -7.42 -16.16
CA LEU A 64 -19.29 -7.21 -16.15
C LEU A 64 -18.84 -5.96 -16.94
N PRO A 65 -19.32 -5.69 -18.18
CA PRO A 65 -19.02 -4.43 -18.87
C PRO A 65 -19.55 -3.20 -18.14
N LEU A 66 -20.66 -3.33 -17.40
CA LEU A 66 -21.22 -2.24 -16.60
C LEU A 66 -20.35 -1.96 -15.37
N LEU A 67 -19.87 -3.01 -14.68
CA LEU A 67 -18.87 -2.86 -13.62
C LEU A 67 -17.57 -2.24 -14.14
N GLY A 68 -17.08 -2.67 -15.30
CA GLY A 68 -15.89 -2.10 -15.94
C GLY A 68 -16.07 -0.62 -16.32
N ALA A 69 -17.25 -0.25 -16.82
CA ALA A 69 -17.58 1.14 -17.12
C ALA A 69 -17.68 2.01 -15.85
N VAL A 70 -18.30 1.48 -14.79
CA VAL A 70 -18.39 2.17 -13.50
C VAL A 70 -17.01 2.35 -12.89
N THR A 71 -16.17 1.31 -12.83
CA THR A 71 -14.81 1.44 -12.29
C THR A 71 -13.96 2.40 -13.14
N ALA A 72 -14.05 2.34 -14.47
CA ALA A 72 -13.37 3.29 -15.35
C ALA A 72 -13.85 4.74 -15.15
N TYR A 73 -15.15 4.95 -14.93
CA TYR A 73 -15.71 6.26 -14.65
C TYR A 73 -15.28 6.81 -13.28
N VAL A 74 -15.31 5.98 -12.24
CA VAL A 74 -14.80 6.26 -10.89
C VAL A 74 -13.31 6.63 -10.97
N TYR A 75 -12.51 5.83 -11.67
CA TYR A 75 -11.08 6.08 -11.85
C TYR A 75 -10.82 7.37 -12.61
N ARG A 76 -11.65 7.73 -13.59
CA ARG A 76 -11.52 9.00 -14.30
C ARG A 76 -11.95 10.20 -13.46
N ARG A 77 -12.94 10.04 -12.57
CA ARG A 77 -13.48 11.13 -11.73
C ARG A 77 -12.64 11.39 -10.48
N TRP A 78 -12.13 10.34 -9.84
CA TRP A 78 -11.36 10.41 -8.59
C TRP A 78 -9.88 10.03 -8.74
N GLY A 79 -9.44 9.52 -9.89
CA GLY A 79 -8.05 9.15 -10.11
C GLY A 79 -7.07 10.32 -10.16
N GLY A 80 -7.55 11.56 -10.19
CA GLY A 80 -6.74 12.76 -9.96
C GLY A 80 -5.35 12.73 -10.63
N PRO A 81 -4.28 13.24 -9.97
CA PRO A 81 -2.91 13.22 -10.50
C PRO A 81 -2.27 11.82 -10.54
N ALA A 82 -2.95 10.73 -10.14
CA ALA A 82 -2.41 9.37 -10.29
C ALA A 82 -2.22 8.97 -11.76
N ARG A 83 -2.82 9.73 -12.69
CA ARG A 83 -2.59 9.60 -14.14
C ARG A 83 -1.17 9.96 -14.58
N GLN A 84 -0.43 10.72 -13.75
CA GLN A 84 0.98 11.02 -13.95
C GLN A 84 1.90 10.06 -13.18
N GLY A 85 1.39 9.20 -12.31
CA GLY A 85 2.11 8.10 -11.65
C GLY A 85 3.59 8.40 -11.32
N MET A 86 4.48 7.53 -11.78
CA MET A 86 5.94 7.66 -11.68
C MET A 86 6.54 8.59 -12.77
N THR A 87 5.73 9.17 -13.64
CA THR A 87 6.20 10.11 -14.66
C THR A 87 6.54 11.47 -14.03
N LEU A 88 5.89 11.88 -12.94
CA LEU A 88 6.29 13.06 -12.16
C LEU A 88 7.64 12.88 -11.46
N ILE A 89 7.88 11.69 -10.87
CA ILE A 89 9.17 11.37 -10.25
C ILE A 89 10.27 11.26 -11.33
N LEU A 90 9.93 10.75 -12.52
CA LEU A 90 10.86 10.66 -13.64
C LEU A 90 11.14 12.03 -14.28
N ASP A 91 10.15 12.93 -14.34
CA ASP A 91 10.32 14.31 -14.81
C ASP A 91 11.25 15.11 -13.88
N GLU A 92 11.11 14.95 -12.56
CA GLU A 92 12.00 15.59 -11.58
C GLU A 92 13.46 15.12 -11.69
N VAL A 93 13.68 13.85 -12.08
CA VAL A 93 15.03 13.28 -12.26
C VAL A 93 15.62 13.62 -13.64
N THR A 94 14.79 13.80 -14.67
CA THR A 94 15.25 13.97 -16.06
C THR A 94 15.46 15.44 -16.46
N ALA A 95 14.79 16.39 -15.80
CA ALA A 95 14.93 17.81 -16.09
C ALA A 95 14.91 18.65 -14.80
N PRO A 96 16.06 18.84 -14.12
CA PRO A 96 16.14 19.79 -13.02
C PRO A 96 15.95 21.21 -13.57
N LYS A 97 15.07 21.99 -12.95
CA LYS A 97 14.92 23.42 -13.21
C LYS A 97 15.73 24.24 -12.23
#